data_AF-A0A8N4ETI5-F1
#
_entry.id   AF-A0A8N4ETI5-F1
#
_cell.length_a   1.000
_cell.length_b   1.000
_cell.length_c   1.000
_cell.angle_alpha   90.00
_cell.angle_beta   90.00
_cell.angle_gamma   90.00
#
_symmetry.space_group_name_H-M   'P 1'
#
loop_
_entity.id
_entity.type
_entity.pdbx_description
1 polymer ?
#
loop_
_entity_poly.entity_id
_entity_poly.type
_entity_poly.pdbx_seq_one_letter_code
_entity_poly.pdbx_strand_id
1 'polypeptide(L)'
;MQDKARGTTVAAMTTCFKKNRKHPGGRGNTGGMHHHRILSDKYHPEYFGKVGMRYFHHLRNKFYRLTVNVDRLRPLIPDDVKKSAVARGDNSAPSIGVTQFGYFKILERDARLPASLLNPCC
;
A
#
# COMPACT_ATOMS: atom_id res chain seq x y z
N MET A 1 -39.18 -15.12 14.83
CA MET A 1 -38.76 -13.84 14.22
C MET A 1 -39.82 -13.46 13.19
N GLN A 2 -40.57 -12.37 13.39
CA GLN A 2 -41.63 -11.92 12.48
C GLN A 2 -41.05 -10.97 11.42
N ASP A 3 -41.30 -11.24 10.13
CA ASP A 3 -40.92 -10.36 9.02
C ASP A 3 -41.73 -9.06 9.07
N LYS A 4 -41.11 -7.95 9.50
CA LYS A 4 -41.75 -6.62 9.67
C LYS A 4 -42.26 -5.94 8.39
N ALA A 5 -42.07 -6.54 7.21
CA ALA A 5 -42.36 -5.90 5.91
C ALA A 5 -43.68 -6.34 5.26
N ARG A 6 -44.40 -7.32 5.82
CA ARG A 6 -45.64 -7.85 5.23
C ARG A 6 -46.86 -7.22 5.90
N GLY A 7 -47.62 -6.38 5.19
CA GLY A 7 -48.93 -5.88 5.64
C GLY A 7 -49.13 -4.37 5.65
N THR A 8 -48.09 -3.55 5.52
CA THR A 8 -48.24 -2.11 5.29
C THR A 8 -48.42 -1.82 3.79
N THR A 9 -49.48 -1.10 3.40
CA THR A 9 -49.69 -0.57 2.03
C THR A 9 -48.61 0.42 1.59
N VAL A 10 -47.73 0.81 2.51
CA VAL A 10 -46.49 1.53 2.24
C VAL A 10 -45.43 0.48 1.88
N ALA A 11 -45.24 0.27 0.58
CA ALA A 11 -44.17 -0.57 0.06
C ALA A 11 -42.83 -0.23 0.74
N ALA A 12 -42.37 -1.13 1.62
CA ALA A 12 -41.05 -1.18 2.27
C ALA A 12 -40.24 0.13 2.22
N MET A 13 -40.63 1.12 3.02
CA MET A 13 -39.93 2.40 3.26
C MET A 13 -39.78 3.34 2.06
N THR A 14 -40.80 3.46 1.21
CA THR A 14 -40.89 4.56 0.22
C THR A 14 -42.22 5.31 0.29
N THR A 15 -42.18 6.63 0.15
CA THR A 15 -43.37 7.50 0.21
C THR A 15 -44.18 7.43 -1.09
N CYS A 16 -45.45 7.82 -1.05
CA CYS A 16 -46.32 7.84 -2.23
C CYS A 16 -45.79 8.75 -3.37
N PHE A 17 -45.05 9.80 -2.99
CA PHE A 17 -44.39 10.72 -3.92
C PHE A 17 -43.09 10.13 -4.50
N LYS A 18 -42.21 9.54 -3.68
CA LYS A 18 -40.94 8.97 -4.13
C LYS A 18 -41.02 7.45 -4.14
N LYS A 19 -41.57 6.92 -5.23
CA LYS A 19 -41.63 5.47 -5.48
C LYS A 19 -40.23 4.91 -5.72
N ASN A 20 -39.97 3.71 -5.22
CA ASN A 20 -38.75 2.99 -5.56
C ASN A 20 -38.78 2.61 -7.06
N ARG A 21 -37.93 3.26 -7.86
CA ARG A 21 -37.77 2.96 -9.29
C ARG A 21 -36.37 2.43 -9.54
N LYS A 22 -36.24 1.60 -10.58
CA LYS A 22 -35.04 0.78 -10.84
C LYS A 22 -33.73 1.58 -10.92
N HIS A 23 -33.68 2.69 -11.65
CA HIS A 23 -32.46 3.51 -11.82
C HIS A 23 -32.79 5.00 -11.95
N PRO A 24 -32.96 5.76 -10.84
CA PRO A 24 -33.33 7.16 -10.91
C PRO A 24 -32.19 8.09 -11.37
N GLY A 25 -30.93 7.69 -11.18
CA GLY A 25 -29.74 8.51 -11.48
C GLY A 25 -28.81 7.93 -12.54
N GLY A 26 -29.27 6.92 -13.28
CA GLY A 26 -28.44 6.12 -14.20
C GLY A 26 -27.93 4.81 -13.59
N ARG A 27 -27.12 4.08 -14.35
CA ARG A 27 -26.48 2.82 -13.93
C ARG A 27 -24.98 3.04 -13.74
N GLY A 28 -24.40 2.53 -12.66
CA GLY A 28 -22.97 2.69 -12.37
C GLY A 28 -22.57 4.17 -12.27
N ASN A 29 -21.41 4.52 -12.84
CA ASN A 29 -20.82 5.86 -12.79
C ASN A 29 -21.36 6.82 -13.88
N THR A 30 -22.59 6.62 -14.33
CA THR A 30 -23.21 7.49 -15.35
C THR A 30 -23.30 8.93 -14.84
N GLY A 31 -23.00 9.92 -15.68
CA GLY A 31 -23.23 11.33 -15.36
C GLY A 31 -22.17 11.98 -14.47
N GLY A 32 -21.00 11.38 -14.31
CA GLY A 32 -19.92 11.93 -13.47
C GLY A 32 -19.39 13.30 -13.91
N MET A 33 -19.65 13.75 -15.15
CA MET A 33 -19.36 15.14 -15.58
C MET A 33 -20.61 16.05 -15.63
N HIS A 34 -21.80 15.47 -15.46
CA HIS A 34 -23.07 16.18 -15.59
C HIS A 34 -23.75 16.24 -14.22
N HIS A 35 -24.76 15.41 -13.98
CA HIS A 35 -25.58 15.45 -12.78
C HIS A 35 -24.93 14.85 -11.53
N HIS A 36 -23.84 14.08 -11.67
CA HIS A 36 -23.04 13.57 -10.55
C HIS A 36 -21.67 14.24 -10.43
N ARG A 37 -21.45 15.37 -11.13
CA ARG A 37 -20.18 16.12 -11.11
C ARG A 37 -19.68 16.44 -9.71
N ILE A 38 -20.58 16.92 -8.84
CA ILE A 38 -20.22 17.31 -7.46
C ILE A 38 -19.65 16.11 -6.68
N LEU A 39 -20.19 14.91 -6.91
CA LEU A 39 -19.72 13.70 -6.23
C LEU A 39 -18.36 13.27 -6.78
N SER A 40 -18.19 13.31 -8.10
CA SER A 40 -16.91 12.98 -8.75
C SER A 40 -15.79 13.93 -8.35
N ASP A 41 -16.01 15.25 -8.43
CA ASP A 41 -14.96 16.23 -8.14
C ASP A 41 -14.58 16.27 -6.65
N LYS A 42 -15.55 16.03 -5.75
CA LYS A 42 -15.32 16.11 -4.30
C LYS A 42 -14.55 14.91 -3.75
N TYR A 43 -14.89 13.70 -4.19
CA TYR A 43 -14.35 12.46 -3.60
C TYR A 43 -13.32 11.77 -4.49
N HIS A 44 -13.32 12.05 -5.78
CA HIS A 44 -12.43 11.43 -6.77
C HIS A 44 -11.79 12.49 -7.66
N PRO A 45 -10.92 13.37 -7.10
CA PRO A 45 -10.19 14.32 -7.90
C PRO A 45 -9.34 13.59 -8.95
N GLU A 46 -9.16 14.21 -10.12
CA GLU A 46 -8.35 13.71 -11.24
C GLU A 46 -8.84 12.41 -11.90
N TYR A 47 -10.03 11.92 -11.53
CA TYR A 47 -10.59 10.71 -12.15
C TYR A 47 -10.79 10.88 -13.67
N PHE A 48 -11.18 12.07 -14.10
CA PHE A 48 -11.30 12.41 -15.53
C PHE A 48 -9.99 13.04 -16.02
N GLY A 49 -9.39 12.44 -17.04
CA GLY A 49 -8.19 12.97 -17.68
C GLY A 49 -7.30 11.87 -18.24
N LYS A 50 -6.27 12.29 -18.97
CA LYS A 50 -5.19 11.41 -19.43
C LYS A 50 -3.88 11.93 -18.87
N VAL A 51 -3.16 11.08 -18.13
CA VAL A 51 -1.88 11.42 -17.52
C VAL A 51 -0.79 10.47 -18.02
N GLY A 52 0.37 11.02 -18.40
CA GLY A 52 1.57 10.26 -18.72
C GLY A 52 1.59 9.54 -20.08
N MET A 53 2.65 8.75 -20.28
CA MET A 53 2.89 7.97 -21.49
C MET A 53 2.34 6.54 -21.34
N ARG A 54 1.75 5.98 -22.41
CA ARG A 54 1.32 4.58 -22.42
C ARG A 54 2.53 3.66 -22.57
N TYR A 55 2.70 2.72 -21.66
CA TYR A 55 3.73 1.69 -21.77
C TYR A 55 3.11 0.36 -22.22
N PHE A 56 3.44 -0.05 -23.45
CA PHE A 56 2.94 -1.27 -24.06
C PHE A 56 3.69 -2.51 -23.55
N HIS A 57 2.99 -3.64 -23.41
CA HIS A 57 3.55 -4.92 -22.93
C HIS A 57 4.34 -4.81 -21.60
N HIS A 58 3.70 -4.23 -20.59
CA HIS A 58 4.33 -4.03 -19.28
C HIS A 58 4.57 -5.35 -18.53
N LEU A 59 5.81 -5.84 -18.58
CA LEU A 59 6.27 -7.01 -17.84
C LEU A 59 6.70 -6.61 -16.42
N ARG A 60 5.88 -6.97 -15.42
CA ARG A 60 6.12 -6.61 -14.01
C ARG A 60 7.44 -7.17 -13.46
N ASN A 61 7.90 -8.32 -13.95
CA ASN A 61 9.13 -8.97 -13.50
C ASN A 61 10.39 -8.11 -13.71
N LYS A 62 10.42 -7.27 -14.77
CA LYS A 62 11.57 -6.40 -15.06
C LYS A 62 11.73 -5.26 -14.05
N PHE A 63 10.62 -4.82 -13.46
CA PHE A 63 10.58 -3.75 -12.46
C PHE A 63 10.60 -4.28 -11.04
N TYR A 64 10.75 -5.60 -10.86
CA TYR A 64 10.77 -6.20 -9.54
C TYR A 64 12.06 -5.79 -8.80
N ARG A 65 11.88 -4.93 -7.79
CA ARG A 65 12.98 -4.42 -6.98
C ARG A 65 12.51 -4.17 -5.56
N LEU A 66 12.60 -5.19 -4.72
CA LEU A 66 12.32 -5.05 -3.31
C LEU A 66 13.41 -4.20 -2.64
N THR A 67 12.98 -3.23 -1.83
CA THR A 67 13.83 -2.27 -1.15
C THR A 67 13.90 -2.60 0.34
N VAL A 68 15.10 -2.57 0.93
CA VAL A 68 15.33 -2.74 2.37
C VAL A 68 16.06 -1.52 2.92
N ASN A 69 15.74 -1.11 4.14
CA ASN A 69 16.47 -0.03 4.81
C ASN A 69 17.63 -0.56 5.64
N VAL A 70 18.67 0.26 5.84
CA VAL A 70 19.84 -0.09 6.67
C VAL A 70 19.47 -0.53 8.09
N ASP A 71 18.50 0.12 8.74
CA ASP A 71 18.05 -0.24 10.10
C ASP A 71 17.55 -1.68 10.20
N ARG A 72 16.95 -2.16 9.11
CA ARG A 72 16.34 -3.49 9.03
C ARG A 72 17.35 -4.57 8.64
N LEU A 73 18.61 -4.23 8.36
CA LEU A 73 19.65 -5.22 8.07
C LEU A 73 20.09 -5.99 9.32
N ARG A 74 20.15 -5.32 10.47
CA ARG A 74 20.58 -5.95 11.74
C ARG A 74 19.69 -7.12 12.18
N PRO A 75 18.34 -7.06 12.14
CA PRO A 75 17.51 -8.21 12.47
C PRO A 75 17.57 -9.36 11.45
N LEU A 76 18.03 -9.13 10.21
CA LEU A 76 18.20 -10.21 9.23
C LEU A 76 19.34 -11.16 9.57
N ILE A 77 20.30 -10.71 10.38
CA ILE A 77 21.41 -11.53 10.83
C ILE A 77 20.88 -12.44 11.96
N PRO A 78 21.11 -13.76 11.92
CA PRO A 78 20.80 -14.64 13.04
C PRO A 78 21.66 -14.29 14.27
N ASP A 79 21.09 -14.42 15.46
CA ASP A 79 21.73 -13.94 16.70
C ASP A 79 23.01 -14.70 17.06
N ASP A 80 23.15 -15.95 16.63
CA ASP A 80 24.35 -16.76 16.85
C ASP A 80 25.57 -16.21 16.10
N VAL A 81 25.34 -15.69 14.90
CA VAL A 81 26.39 -15.04 14.08
C VAL A 81 26.73 -13.67 14.65
N LYS A 82 25.75 -12.93 15.19
CA LYS A 82 26.02 -11.66 15.89
C LYS A 82 26.89 -11.87 17.13
N LYS A 83 26.55 -12.85 17.97
CA LYS A 83 27.27 -13.14 19.22
C LYS A 83 28.70 -13.60 18.93
N SER A 84 28.89 -14.46 17.93
CA SER A 84 30.22 -14.93 17.55
C SER A 84 31.09 -13.83 16.92
N ALA A 85 30.51 -12.91 16.14
CA ALA A 85 31.24 -11.75 15.62
C ALA A 85 31.68 -10.78 16.74
N VAL A 86 30.81 -10.52 17.72
CA VAL A 86 31.17 -9.68 18.88
C VAL A 86 32.20 -10.36 19.78
N ALA A 87 32.07 -11.67 20.01
CA ALA A 87 32.97 -12.43 20.88
C ALA A 87 34.37 -12.62 20.28
N ARG A 88 34.50 -12.59 18.95
CA ARG A 88 35.79 -12.78 18.27
C ARG A 88 36.69 -11.54 18.34
N GLY A 89 36.16 -10.34 18.60
CA GLY A 89 36.95 -9.11 18.81
C GLY A 89 37.76 -8.62 17.59
N ASP A 90 37.96 -9.47 16.60
CA ASP A 90 38.62 -9.17 15.34
C ASP A 90 37.71 -8.28 14.50
N ASN A 91 38.29 -7.42 13.68
CA ASN A 91 37.63 -6.51 12.72
C ASN A 91 36.76 -7.22 11.63
N SER A 92 36.24 -8.41 11.91
CA SER A 92 35.40 -9.23 11.06
C SER A 92 33.93 -8.82 11.19
N ALA A 93 33.48 -7.98 10.27
CA ALA A 93 32.08 -7.60 10.15
C ALA A 93 31.25 -8.76 9.54
N PRO A 94 30.01 -8.99 10.01
CA PRO A 94 29.13 -9.98 9.42
C PRO A 94 28.78 -9.58 7.98
N SER A 95 29.10 -10.45 7.01
CA SER A 95 28.72 -10.27 5.62
C SER A 95 27.27 -10.72 5.41
N ILE A 96 26.46 -9.89 4.75
CA ILE A 96 25.02 -10.14 4.56
C ILE A 96 24.70 -10.09 3.07
N GLY A 97 24.30 -11.23 2.51
CA GLY A 97 23.78 -11.33 1.16
C GLY A 97 22.30 -10.97 1.10
N VAL A 98 21.96 -9.68 0.91
CA VAL A 98 20.56 -9.22 0.86
C VAL A 98 19.74 -9.82 -0.29
N THR A 99 20.41 -10.25 -1.37
CA THR A 99 19.78 -10.91 -2.52
C THR A 99 19.17 -12.26 -2.16
N GLN A 100 19.74 -12.99 -1.19
CA GLN A 100 19.20 -14.28 -0.72
C GLN A 100 17.83 -14.11 -0.06
N PHE A 101 17.61 -12.95 0.56
CA PHE A 101 16.33 -12.54 1.15
C PHE A 101 15.39 -11.85 0.15
N GLY A 102 15.78 -11.77 -1.14
CA GLY A 102 14.96 -11.18 -2.20
C GLY A 102 15.01 -9.66 -2.29
N TYR A 103 15.95 -8.99 -1.61
CA TYR A 103 16.14 -7.54 -1.70
C TYR A 103 17.17 -7.17 -2.78
N PHE A 104 16.87 -6.13 -3.56
CA PHE A 104 17.68 -5.67 -4.69
C PHE A 104 18.12 -4.20 -4.58
N LYS A 105 17.64 -3.49 -3.55
CA LYS A 105 18.07 -2.12 -3.23
C LYS A 105 18.15 -1.95 -1.73
N ILE A 106 19.27 -1.42 -1.27
CA ILE A 106 19.40 -0.90 0.09
C ILE A 106 19.15 0.62 0.02
N LEU A 107 18.30 1.10 0.90
CA LEU A 107 18.00 2.52 1.08
C LEU A 107 18.39 2.94 2.50
N GLU A 108 18.74 4.20 2.66
CA GLU A 108 18.91 4.79 3.98
C GLU A 108 17.63 5.53 4.35
N ARG A 109 17.19 5.36 5.59
CA ARG A 109 16.12 6.15 6.20
C ARG A 109 16.67 6.65 7.53
N ASP A 110 16.95 7.95 7.57
CA ASP A 110 17.51 8.69 8.70
C ASP A 110 18.98 8.38 9.05
N ALA A 111 19.77 9.45 9.21
CA ALA A 111 21.23 9.45 9.37
C ALA A 111 21.70 9.04 10.78
N ARG A 112 21.12 7.98 11.35
CA ARG A 112 21.65 7.34 12.57
C ARG A 112 21.78 5.86 12.33
N LEU A 113 22.89 5.49 11.71
CA LEU A 113 23.48 4.18 11.93
C LEU A 113 23.54 3.96 13.46
N PRO A 114 23.01 2.85 13.99
CA PRO A 114 23.16 2.56 15.40
C PRO A 114 24.66 2.58 15.71
N ALA A 115 25.05 3.40 16.69
CA ALA A 115 26.44 3.72 17.04
C ALA A 115 27.34 2.50 17.29
N SER A 116 26.78 1.30 17.36
CA SER A 116 27.49 0.02 17.41
C SER A 116 28.31 -0.34 16.15
N LEU A 117 28.26 0.45 15.07
CA LEU A 117 29.10 0.26 13.87
C LEU A 117 30.20 1.32 13.72
N LEU A 118 30.20 2.35 14.57
CA LEU A 118 31.31 3.28 14.69
C LEU A 118 32.07 2.88 15.95
N ASN A 119 33.05 1.99 15.81
CA ASN A 119 34.08 1.88 16.83
C ASN A 119 34.98 3.12 16.62
N PRO A 120 34.98 4.13 17.51
CA PRO A 120 36.04 5.12 17.48
C PRO A 120 37.34 4.37 17.76
N CYS A 121 38.25 4.34 16.80
CA CYS A 121 39.64 3.94 17.05
C CYS A 121 40.20 4.84 18.16
N CYS A 122 40.37 4.28 19.35
CA CYS A 122 41.26 4.71 20.42
C CYS A 122 41.75 3.43 21.12
#